data_AF-A0A8J5KK17-F1
#
_entry.id   AF-A0A8J5KK17-F1
#
_cell.length_a   1.000
_cell.length_b   1.000
_cell.length_c   1.000
_cell.angle_alpha   90.00
_cell.angle_beta   90.00
_cell.angle_gamma   90.00
#
_symmetry.space_group_name_H-M   'P 1'
#
loop_
_entity.id
_entity.type
_entity.pdbx_description
1 polymer ?
#
loop_
_entity_poly.entity_id
_entity_poly.type
_entity_poly.pdbx_seq_one_letter_code
_entity_poly.pdbx_strand_id
1 'polypeptide(L)'
;MSFLGTIKANKKEVPKEMTDRDNRRLGSTAFLFTKELTLVAYVPTTSKTKKKLVLLLSSMHTQPTIRNTGKPEVIEFYNATKGGEDTFDQMCSHYSCARKTKRWPLCMF
;
A
#
# COMPACT_ATOMS: atom_id res chain seq x y z
N MET A 1 -13.38 -7.24 -12.76
CA MET A 1 -13.03 -6.19 -11.78
C MET A 1 -11.59 -6.41 -11.36
N SER A 2 -10.84 -5.32 -11.22
CA SER A 2 -9.42 -5.38 -10.84
C SER A 2 -9.22 -4.73 -9.48
N PHE A 3 -8.38 -5.32 -8.64
CA PHE A 3 -8.08 -4.81 -7.30
C PHE A 3 -6.59 -4.59 -7.11
N LEU A 4 -6.24 -3.52 -6.42
CA LEU A 4 -4.90 -3.22 -5.94
C LEU A 4 -5.02 -2.53 -4.58
N GLY A 5 -4.36 -3.07 -3.56
CA GLY A 5 -4.42 -2.47 -2.24
C GLY A 5 -3.47 -3.10 -1.24
N THR A 6 -3.16 -2.36 -0.18
CA THR A 6 -2.35 -2.88 0.93
C THR A 6 -3.16 -3.80 1.81
N ILE A 7 -2.55 -4.89 2.27
CA ILE A 7 -3.14 -5.81 3.24
C ILE A 7 -2.39 -5.73 4.57
N LYS A 8 -3.11 -5.86 5.68
CA LYS A 8 -2.48 -5.93 7.00
C LYS A 8 -1.85 -7.30 7.22
N ALA A 9 -0.68 -7.33 7.85
CA ALA A 9 0.07 -8.55 8.16
C ALA A 9 -0.63 -9.53 9.13
N ASN A 10 -1.65 -9.06 9.86
CA ASN A 10 -2.41 -9.88 10.81
C ASN A 10 -3.58 -10.64 10.18
N LYS A 11 -3.69 -10.64 8.85
CA LYS A 11 -4.75 -11.33 8.11
C LYS A 11 -4.45 -12.82 8.03
N LYS A 12 -5.47 -13.66 8.28
CA LYS A 12 -5.32 -15.12 8.35
C LYS A 12 -4.95 -15.74 7.00
N GLU A 13 -5.31 -15.05 5.93
CA GLU A 13 -5.08 -15.42 4.54
C GLU A 13 -3.63 -15.18 4.11
N VAL A 14 -2.84 -14.46 4.90
CA VAL A 14 -1.44 -14.15 4.60
C VAL A 14 -0.54 -15.23 5.24
N PRO A 15 0.25 -15.95 4.44
CA PRO A 15 1.18 -16.96 4.96
C PRO A 15 2.24 -16.34 5.87
N LYS A 16 2.74 -17.12 6.84
CA LYS A 16 3.75 -16.65 7.79
C LYS A 16 5.08 -16.34 7.09
N GLU A 17 5.41 -17.10 6.05
CA GLU A 17 6.57 -16.93 5.17
C GLU A 17 6.56 -15.55 4.51
N MET A 18 5.37 -15.02 4.25
CA MET A 18 5.20 -13.68 3.69
C MET A 18 5.35 -12.57 4.72
N THR A 19 5.14 -12.88 6.00
CA THR A 19 5.10 -11.93 7.11
C THR A 19 6.41 -11.89 7.90
N ASP A 20 7.19 -12.98 7.84
CA ASP A 20 8.45 -13.12 8.54
C ASP A 20 9.47 -12.04 8.10
N ARG A 21 10.18 -11.49 9.09
CA ARG A 21 11.08 -10.35 8.95
C ARG A 21 12.52 -10.69 9.32
N ASP A 22 12.76 -11.80 10.00
CA ASP A 22 14.06 -12.07 10.61
C ASP A 22 15.14 -12.25 9.54
N ASN A 23 14.83 -13.00 8.48
CA ASN A 23 15.78 -13.30 7.39
C ASN A 23 15.67 -12.43 6.13
N ARG A 24 14.91 -11.33 6.14
CA ARG A 24 14.72 -10.48 4.96
C ARG A 24 15.70 -9.31 4.89
N ARG A 25 16.34 -9.14 3.73
CA ARG A 25 17.24 -8.03 3.42
C ARG A 25 16.45 -6.78 3.05
N LEU A 26 16.99 -5.60 3.38
CA LEU A 26 16.42 -4.33 2.91
C LEU A 26 16.41 -4.29 1.38
N GLY A 27 15.30 -3.83 0.80
CA GLY A 27 15.07 -3.83 -0.64
C GLY A 27 14.62 -5.18 -1.21
N SER A 28 14.57 -6.25 -0.41
CA SER A 28 14.13 -7.56 -0.90
C SER A 28 12.62 -7.59 -1.12
N THR A 29 12.21 -8.38 -2.10
CA THR A 29 10.82 -8.56 -2.51
C THR A 29 10.52 -10.05 -2.57
N ALA A 30 9.33 -10.44 -2.13
CA ALA A 30 8.81 -11.79 -2.28
C ALA A 30 7.43 -11.71 -2.96
N PHE A 31 7.15 -12.69 -3.81
CA PHE A 31 5.91 -12.78 -4.57
C PHE A 31 5.25 -14.12 -4.29
N LEU A 32 3.93 -14.09 -4.08
CA LEU A 32 3.09 -15.27 -3.95
C LEU A 32 1.97 -15.14 -4.96
N PHE A 33 1.87 -16.12 -5.84
CA PHE A 33 0.93 -16.15 -6.94
C PHE A 33 -0.18 -17.15 -6.65
N THR A 34 -1.41 -16.73 -6.93
CA THR A 34 -2.61 -17.57 -7.03
C THR A 34 -3.14 -17.45 -8.47
N LYS A 35 -4.15 -18.24 -8.85
CA LYS A 35 -4.75 -18.18 -10.20
C LYS A 35 -5.15 -16.76 -10.65
N GLU A 36 -5.57 -15.91 -9.72
CA GLU A 36 -6.15 -14.59 -10.03
C GLU A 36 -5.52 -13.43 -9.26
N LEU A 37 -4.68 -13.72 -8.26
CA LEU A 37 -4.16 -12.74 -7.32
C LEU A 37 -2.67 -12.93 -7.08
N THR A 38 -1.97 -11.82 -6.93
CA THR A 38 -0.56 -11.75 -6.59
C THR A 38 -0.39 -10.97 -5.30
N LEU A 39 0.21 -11.60 -4.31
CA LEU A 39 0.61 -10.98 -3.06
C LEU A 39 2.10 -10.65 -3.13
N VAL A 40 2.42 -9.37 -2.92
CA VAL A 40 3.78 -8.83 -2.92
C VAL A 40 4.15 -8.44 -1.50
N ALA A 41 5.27 -8.96 -1.03
CA ALA A 41 5.84 -8.60 0.25
C ALA A 41 7.18 -7.89 0.03
N TYR A 42 7.25 -6.61 0.39
CA TYR A 42 8.41 -5.76 0.15
C TYR A 42 8.96 -5.16 1.43
N VAL A 43 10.27 -5.21 1.58
CA VAL A 43 10.98 -4.53 2.66
C VAL A 43 11.64 -3.27 2.08
N PRO A 44 11.10 -2.06 2.34
CA PRO A 44 11.66 -0.82 1.81
C PRO A 44 13.05 -0.52 2.41
N THR A 45 13.95 0.00 1.57
CA THR A 45 15.30 0.43 1.96
C THR A 45 15.32 1.68 2.83
N THR A 46 14.35 2.58 2.68
CA THR A 46 14.34 3.92 3.32
C THR A 46 13.70 3.94 4.71
N SER A 47 13.32 2.80 5.28
CA SER A 47 12.52 2.79 6.52
C SER A 47 13.35 3.24 7.74
N LYS A 48 13.18 4.51 8.13
CA LYS A 48 13.70 5.11 9.38
C LYS A 48 13.26 4.36 10.66
N THR A 49 12.25 3.49 10.54
CA THR A 49 11.71 2.65 11.60
C THR A 49 11.91 1.18 11.22
N LYS A 50 12.44 0.37 12.15
CA LYS A 50 12.70 -1.10 12.03
C LYS A 50 11.88 -1.81 10.94
N LYS A 51 12.55 -2.44 9.96
CA LYS A 51 12.03 -3.42 8.97
C LYS A 51 10.49 -3.38 8.77
N LYS A 52 9.93 -2.26 8.31
CA LYS A 52 8.48 -2.15 8.09
C LYS A 52 8.11 -2.90 6.82
N LEU A 53 7.64 -4.14 6.97
CA LEU A 53 7.17 -4.94 5.85
C LEU A 53 5.91 -4.31 5.23
N VAL A 54 5.92 -4.15 3.91
CA VAL A 54 4.76 -3.71 3.12
C VAL A 54 4.20 -4.93 2.39
N LEU A 55 2.91 -5.19 2.61
CA LEU A 55 2.17 -6.23 1.91
C LEU A 55 1.15 -5.57 0.97
N LEU A 56 1.18 -5.98 -0.30
CA LEU A 56 0.32 -5.47 -1.37
C LEU A 56 -0.31 -6.64 -2.10
N LEU A 57 -1.62 -6.58 -2.32
CA LEU A 57 -2.36 -7.57 -3.07
C LEU A 57 -2.84 -6.93 -4.38
N SER A 58 -2.61 -7.62 -5.49
CA SER A 58 -3.03 -7.15 -6.81
C SER A 58 -3.65 -8.30 -7.61
N SER A 59 -4.75 -8.02 -8.29
CA SER A 59 -5.33 -8.93 -9.29
C SER A 59 -4.94 -8.58 -10.74
N MET A 60 -4.12 -7.53 -10.92
CA MET A 60 -3.75 -7.02 -12.25
C MET A 60 -2.38 -7.50 -12.70
N HIS A 61 -1.49 -7.75 -11.74
CA HIS A 61 -0.10 -8.08 -12.02
C HIS A 61 0.08 -9.58 -11.84
N THR A 62 0.32 -10.30 -12.94
CA THR A 62 0.51 -11.77 -12.93
C THR A 62 1.99 -12.18 -12.96
N GLN A 63 2.91 -11.21 -13.12
CA GLN A 63 4.34 -11.46 -13.25
C GLN A 63 5.15 -10.77 -12.13
N PRO A 64 6.25 -11.39 -11.66
CA PRO A 64 7.15 -10.79 -10.68
C PRO A 64 8.12 -9.81 -11.37
N THR A 65 7.61 -8.66 -11.81
CA THR A 65 8.43 -7.64 -12.47
C THR A 65 9.05 -6.68 -11.44
N ILE A 66 10.37 -6.54 -11.52
CA ILE A 66 11.14 -5.57 -10.75
C ILE A 66 11.68 -4.54 -11.74
N ARG A 67 11.46 -3.26 -11.46
CA ARG A 67 11.93 -2.17 -12.33
C ARG A 67 13.37 -1.80 -12.02
N ASN A 68 13.99 -1.03 -12.91
CA ASN A 68 15.37 -0.56 -12.79
C ASN A 68 15.64 0.25 -11.50
N THR A 69 14.59 0.75 -10.86
CA THR A 69 14.60 1.44 -9.55
C THR A 69 14.85 0.49 -8.37
N GLY A 70 14.86 -0.83 -8.59
CA GLY A 70 14.97 -1.85 -7.55
C GLY A 70 13.68 -2.08 -6.76
N LYS A 71 12.55 -1.51 -7.21
CA LYS A 71 11.22 -1.69 -6.62
C LYS A 71 10.35 -2.60 -7.50
N PRO A 72 9.44 -3.41 -6.92
CA PRO A 72 8.43 -4.11 -7.69
C PRO A 72 7.55 -3.12 -8.45
N GLU A 73 7.19 -3.47 -9.68
CA GLU A 73 6.25 -2.68 -10.47
C GLU A 73 4.92 -2.45 -9.76
N VAL A 74 4.39 -3.47 -9.08
CA VAL A 74 3.14 -3.41 -8.31
C VAL A 74 3.17 -2.27 -7.27
N ILE A 75 4.34 -2.02 -6.67
CA ILE A 75 4.51 -0.99 -5.64
C ILE A 75 4.56 0.40 -6.26
N GLU A 76 5.24 0.54 -7.41
CA GLU A 76 5.23 1.80 -8.14
C GLU A 76 3.83 2.15 -8.64
N PHE A 77 3.14 1.18 -9.21
CA PHE A 77 1.77 1.35 -9.69
C PHE A 77 0.81 1.69 -8.55
N TYR A 78 0.95 1.05 -7.39
CA TYR A 78 0.22 1.41 -6.18
C TYR A 78 0.52 2.84 -5.72
N ASN A 79 1.80 3.25 -5.69
CA ASN A 79 2.17 4.60 -5.27
C ASN A 79 1.66 5.69 -6.24
N ALA A 80 1.57 5.38 -7.54
CA ALA A 80 1.02 6.30 -8.54
C ALA A 80 -0.50 6.48 -8.40
N THR A 81 -1.21 5.42 -8.02
CA THR A 81 -2.69 5.41 -7.97
C THR A 81 -3.25 5.79 -6.60
N LYS A 82 -2.57 5.47 -5.50
CA LYS A 82 -3.03 5.75 -4.13
C LYS A 82 -3.15 7.24 -3.80
N GLY A 83 -2.49 8.11 -4.57
CA GLY A 83 -2.38 9.55 -4.26
C GLY A 83 -3.67 10.35 -4.49
N GLY A 84 -4.67 9.80 -5.18
CA GLY A 84 -5.89 10.53 -5.53
C GLY A 84 -6.67 11.04 -4.32
N GLU A 85 -6.89 10.19 -3.32
CA GLU A 85 -7.61 10.55 -2.08
C GLU A 85 -6.78 11.52 -1.21
N ASP A 86 -5.50 11.22 -0.97
CA ASP A 86 -4.60 12.09 -0.20
C ASP A 86 -4.51 13.52 -0.80
N THR A 87 -4.45 13.62 -2.13
CA THR A 87 -4.39 14.93 -2.83
C THR A 87 -5.70 15.68 -2.69
N PHE A 88 -6.83 14.98 -2.78
CA PHE A 88 -8.14 15.57 -2.59
C PHE A 88 -8.32 16.09 -1.15
N ASP A 89 -8.00 15.28 -0.14
CA ASP A 89 -8.05 15.67 1.27
C ASP A 89 -7.14 16.89 1.55
N GLN A 90 -5.93 16.89 0.97
CA GLN A 90 -5.02 18.03 1.07
C GLN A 90 -5.64 19.30 0.49
N MET A 91 -6.27 19.24 -0.68
CA MET A 91 -6.94 20.41 -1.28
C MET A 91 -8.14 20.87 -0.44
N CYS A 92 -8.96 19.94 0.05
CA CYS A 92 -10.08 20.24 0.94
C CYS A 92 -9.62 20.91 2.25
N SER A 93 -8.47 20.51 2.78
CA SER A 93 -7.87 21.12 3.98
C SER A 93 -7.34 22.53 3.68
N HIS A 94 -6.62 22.72 2.57
CA HIS A 94 -6.06 24.02 2.20
C HIS A 94 -7.12 25.08 1.86
N TYR A 95 -8.22 24.68 1.23
CA TYR A 95 -9.29 25.57 0.78
C TYR A 95 -10.59 25.37 1.56
N SER A 96 -10.50 24.88 2.81
CA SER A 96 -11.67 24.62 3.64
C SER A 96 -12.39 25.91 4.05
N CYS A 97 -13.71 25.94 3.92
CA CYS A 97 -14.57 26.97 4.52
C CYS A 97 -15.18 26.54 5.87
N ALA A 98 -14.77 25.38 6.41
CA ALA A 98 -15.33 24.83 7.64
C ALA A 98 -15.06 25.76 8.84
N ARG A 99 -16.08 25.96 9.69
CA ARG A 99 -15.97 26.73 10.94
C ARG A 99 -16.34 25.86 12.14
N LYS A 100 -15.80 26.22 13.32
CA LYS A 100 -16.17 25.59 14.58
C LYS A 100 -17.69 25.71 14.82
N THR A 101 -18.38 24.58 14.89
CA THR A 101 -19.82 24.51 15.12
C THR A 101 -20.14 23.49 16.22
N LYS A 102 -21.25 23.69 16.94
CA LYS A 102 -21.81 22.70 17.89
C LYS A 102 -22.92 21.85 17.26
N ARG A 103 -23.23 22.07 15.98
CA ARG A 103 -24.29 21.38 15.25
C ARG A 103 -23.64 20.54 14.15
N TRP A 104 -23.67 19.21 14.28
CA TRP A 104 -23.08 18.29 13.30
C TRP A 104 -23.58 18.52 11.86
N PRO A 105 -24.85 18.89 11.59
CA PRO A 105 -25.29 19.06 10.20
C PRO A 105 -24.55 20.19 9.50
N LEU A 106 -24.20 21.27 10.22
CA LEU A 106 -23.46 22.42 9.69
C LEU A 106 -21.99 22.10 9.36
N CYS A 107 -21.49 20.90 9.66
CA CYS A 107 -20.15 20.47 9.28
C CYS A 107 -20.14 19.85 7.86
N MET A 108 -21.30 19.40 7.38
CA MET A 108 -21.44 18.79 6.04
C MET A 108 -21.75 19.81 4.93
N PHE A 109 -22.22 21.00 5.31
CA PHE A 109 -22.57 22.11 4.41
C PHE A 109 -21.54 23.22 4.55
#